data_AF-A0A3B9MCH9-F1
#
_entry.id   AF-A0A3B9MCH9-F1
#
_cell.length_a   1.000
_cell.length_b   1.000
_cell.length_c   1.000
_cell.angle_alpha   90.00
_cell.angle_beta   90.00
_cell.angle_gamma   90.00
#
_symmetry.space_group_name_H-M   'P 1'
#
loop_
_entity.id
_entity.type
_entity.pdbx_description
1 polymer ?
#
loop_
_entity_poly.entity_id
_entity_poly.type
_entity_poly.pdbx_seq_one_letter_code
_entity_poly.pdbx_strand_id
1 'polypeptide(L)'
;MKEVRNDSGQPLKPVYTADDRRAEEPAPGTFPYTRGIHKNMYRGRLWTMRQYAGFGTAAESNKRYRFLLKEGQTGLSVAFDLPTQIGYDSDDPMANGEVGKVGVAISSLEDMEILFKDIPMDAISTSMTINATAAMLLLLYQLVAEKQGSPPEKITGTVQNDILKEYAARGTYIFPPAPSMRLVTDLFAYCQSNLPNWNTISISGYHMREAGSTAAEEVAFTLSHAIAYVEAALAAGLNVDDFAPRISFFFAAHMDFFEEVAKFRAARRMWARVMRDRFGA
;
A
#
# COMPACT_ATOMS: atom_id res chain seq x y z
N MET A 1 1.06 -18.72 -38.97
CA MET A 1 1.77 -18.56 -37.68
C MET A 1 0.71 -18.58 -36.59
N LYS A 2 0.89 -19.31 -35.48
CA LYS A 2 -0.08 -19.26 -34.37
C LYS A 2 -0.06 -17.85 -33.77
N GLU A 3 -1.22 -17.26 -33.55
CA GLU A 3 -1.33 -15.95 -32.90
C GLU A 3 -0.74 -16.04 -31.49
N VAL A 4 0.24 -15.19 -31.19
CA VAL A 4 0.84 -15.07 -29.86
C VAL A 4 0.02 -14.05 -29.09
N ARG A 5 -0.30 -14.37 -27.83
CA ARG A 5 -1.03 -13.49 -26.91
C ARG A 5 -0.23 -13.30 -25.64
N ASN A 6 -0.39 -12.15 -25.00
CA ASN A 6 0.13 -11.91 -23.66
C ASN A 6 -0.75 -12.57 -22.59
N ASP A 7 -0.37 -12.46 -21.32
CA ASP A 7 -1.09 -13.08 -20.20
C ASP A 7 -2.54 -12.58 -20.07
N SER A 8 -2.81 -11.32 -20.44
CA SER A 8 -4.17 -10.75 -20.50
C SER A 8 -4.92 -11.05 -21.80
N GLY A 9 -4.40 -11.93 -22.66
CA GLY A 9 -5.04 -12.38 -23.89
C GLY A 9 -4.98 -11.39 -25.06
N GLN A 10 -4.21 -10.31 -24.99
CA GLN A 10 -4.03 -9.36 -26.08
C GLN A 10 -3.10 -9.92 -27.16
N PRO A 11 -3.47 -9.82 -28.46
CA PRO A 11 -2.63 -10.32 -29.54
C PRO A 11 -1.35 -9.49 -29.68
N LEU A 12 -0.23 -10.18 -29.84
CA LEU A 12 1.10 -9.58 -30.01
C LEU A 12 1.57 -9.72 -31.45
N LYS A 13 1.97 -8.60 -32.06
CA LYS A 13 2.65 -8.63 -33.36
C LYS A 13 4.06 -9.21 -33.20
N PRO A 14 4.56 -9.99 -34.18
CA PRO A 14 5.95 -10.43 -34.19
C PRO A 14 6.97 -9.28 -34.19
N VAL A 15 6.59 -8.14 -34.79
CA VAL A 15 7.39 -6.91 -34.87
C VAL A 15 6.48 -5.71 -34.73
N TYR A 16 6.91 -4.72 -33.92
CA TYR A 16 6.31 -3.39 -33.84
C TYR A 16 7.25 -2.37 -34.49
N THR A 17 6.71 -1.49 -35.33
CA THR A 17 7.44 -0.48 -36.10
C THR A 17 7.07 0.94 -35.66
N ALA A 18 7.64 1.96 -36.30
CA ALA A 18 7.27 3.34 -36.06
C ALA A 18 5.77 3.61 -36.32
N ASP A 19 5.15 2.85 -37.25
CA ASP A 19 3.73 2.97 -37.58
C ASP A 19 2.80 2.48 -36.45
N ASP A 20 3.34 1.68 -35.51
CA ASP A 20 2.61 1.22 -34.32
C ASP A 20 2.72 2.20 -33.14
N ARG A 21 3.57 3.22 -33.25
CA ARG A 21 3.81 4.18 -32.17
C ARG A 21 2.57 5.07 -32.01
N ARG A 22 2.07 5.16 -30.78
CA ARG A 22 1.07 6.18 -30.40
C ARG A 22 1.74 7.57 -30.31
N ALA A 23 0.94 8.59 -29.97
CA ALA A 23 1.45 9.92 -29.67
C ALA A 23 2.62 9.90 -28.67
N GLU A 24 3.50 10.89 -28.78
CA GLU A 24 4.63 11.04 -27.89
C GLU A 24 4.17 11.36 -26.46
N GLU A 25 4.70 10.63 -25.50
CA GLU A 25 4.38 10.81 -24.08
C GLU A 25 5.24 11.95 -23.48
N PRO A 26 4.66 12.83 -22.65
CA PRO A 26 5.40 13.91 -21.97
C PRO A 26 6.58 13.42 -21.12
N ALA A 27 7.49 14.33 -20.80
CA ALA A 27 8.63 14.08 -19.91
C ALA A 27 8.19 13.56 -18.52
N PRO A 28 9.02 12.76 -17.81
CA PRO A 28 8.70 12.32 -16.45
C PRO A 28 8.49 13.51 -15.50
N GLY A 29 7.61 13.35 -14.52
CA GLY A 29 7.18 14.44 -13.64
C GLY A 29 6.27 15.47 -14.29
N THR A 30 5.77 15.20 -15.50
CA THR A 30 4.77 16.03 -16.19
C THR A 30 3.49 15.22 -16.39
N PHE A 31 2.33 15.83 -16.17
CA PHE A 31 1.03 15.23 -16.47
C PHE A 31 1.00 14.65 -17.90
N PRO A 32 0.51 13.42 -18.14
CA PRO A 32 -0.17 12.51 -17.21
C PRO A 32 0.76 11.45 -16.60
N TYR A 33 2.02 11.81 -16.31
CA TYR A 33 3.01 11.04 -15.54
C TYR A 33 3.32 9.63 -16.07
N THR A 34 3.05 9.38 -17.36
CA THR A 34 3.22 8.07 -17.98
C THR A 34 4.67 7.59 -17.89
N ARG A 35 5.63 8.51 -18.07
CA ARG A 35 7.08 8.23 -17.96
C ARG A 35 7.63 8.23 -16.54
N GLY A 36 6.81 8.51 -15.52
CA GLY A 36 7.20 8.56 -14.11
C GLY A 36 6.66 9.80 -13.40
N ILE A 37 6.51 9.71 -12.07
CA ILE A 37 5.95 10.79 -11.23
C ILE A 37 6.99 11.85 -10.82
N HIS A 38 8.28 11.56 -10.95
CA HIS A 38 9.36 12.49 -10.61
C HIS A 38 10.22 12.80 -11.83
N LYS A 39 10.68 14.05 -11.97
CA LYS A 39 11.50 14.49 -13.13
C LYS A 39 12.79 13.67 -13.28
N ASN A 40 13.45 13.36 -12.16
CA ASN A 40 14.76 12.69 -12.14
C ASN A 40 14.68 11.18 -11.89
N MET A 41 13.51 10.65 -11.48
CA MET A 41 13.30 9.25 -11.11
C MET A 41 14.51 8.66 -10.35
N TYR A 42 15.01 7.49 -10.78
CA TYR A 42 16.08 6.76 -10.14
C TYR A 42 17.48 7.37 -10.33
N ARG A 43 17.63 8.41 -11.16
CA ARG A 43 18.86 9.21 -11.22
C ARG A 43 18.96 10.19 -10.04
N GLY A 44 17.83 10.54 -9.43
CA GLY A 44 17.78 11.36 -8.21
C GLY A 44 17.81 10.49 -6.96
N ARG A 45 16.87 9.54 -6.85
CA ARG A 45 16.78 8.60 -5.72
C ARG A 45 16.26 7.25 -6.21
N LEU A 46 16.94 6.17 -5.82
CA LEU A 46 16.46 4.80 -6.07
C LEU A 46 15.12 4.54 -5.38
N TRP A 47 14.37 3.53 -5.85
CA TRP A 47 13.19 3.07 -5.11
C TRP A 47 13.58 2.59 -3.70
N THR A 48 12.65 2.69 -2.76
CA THR A 48 12.90 2.16 -1.41
C THR A 48 12.94 0.64 -1.48
N MET A 49 14.05 0.04 -1.07
CA MET A 49 14.13 -1.41 -0.86
C MET A 49 13.45 -1.71 0.47
N ARG A 50 12.32 -2.42 0.41
CA ARG A 50 11.45 -2.75 1.55
C ARG A 50 11.09 -4.23 1.47
N GLN A 51 11.81 -5.06 2.22
CA GLN A 51 11.46 -6.46 2.34
C GLN A 51 10.30 -6.60 3.33
N TYR A 52 9.31 -7.38 2.91
CA TYR A 52 8.19 -7.79 3.74
C TYR A 52 8.69 -8.77 4.81
N ALA A 53 8.55 -8.41 6.09
CA ALA A 53 9.08 -9.19 7.20
C ALA A 53 8.22 -9.06 8.47
N GLY A 54 8.26 -10.10 9.28
CA GLY A 54 7.45 -10.22 10.49
C GLY A 54 7.04 -11.68 10.61
N PHE A 55 7.38 -12.31 11.72
CA PHE A 55 7.07 -13.70 12.02
C PHE A 55 7.28 -13.93 13.52
N GLY A 56 6.44 -14.78 14.12
CA GLY A 56 6.55 -15.15 15.53
C GLY A 56 6.27 -13.97 16.45
N THR A 57 7.10 -13.84 17.48
CA THR A 57 6.96 -12.81 18.51
C THR A 57 7.50 -11.45 18.06
N ALA A 58 7.10 -10.39 18.77
CA ALA A 58 7.63 -9.04 18.55
C ALA A 58 9.16 -8.98 18.68
N ALA A 59 9.75 -9.73 19.62
CA ALA A 59 11.19 -9.75 19.85
C ALA A 59 11.96 -10.41 18.68
N GLU A 60 11.44 -11.50 18.13
CA GLU A 60 12.02 -12.19 16.96
C GLU A 60 11.93 -11.31 15.71
N SER A 61 10.79 -10.65 15.51
CA SER A 61 10.58 -9.72 14.41
C SER A 61 11.49 -8.49 14.53
N ASN A 62 11.64 -7.92 15.72
CA ASN A 62 12.59 -6.83 15.98
C ASN A 62 14.03 -7.21 15.61
N LYS A 63 14.49 -8.40 16.04
CA LYS A 63 15.81 -8.92 15.70
C LYS A 63 15.99 -9.01 14.18
N ARG A 64 14.95 -9.44 13.46
CA ARG A 64 14.96 -9.50 12.00
C ARG A 64 15.02 -8.11 11.37
N TYR A 65 14.26 -7.14 11.88
CA TYR A 65 14.28 -5.75 11.38
C TYR A 65 15.64 -5.10 11.55
N ARG A 66 16.26 -5.22 12.72
CA ARG A 66 17.60 -4.71 12.98
C ARG A 66 18.65 -5.35 12.07
N PHE A 67 18.54 -6.66 11.83
CA PHE A 67 19.38 -7.35 10.84
C PHE A 67 19.20 -6.77 9.43
N LEU A 68 17.97 -6.63 8.96
CA LEU A 68 17.68 -6.10 7.62
C LEU A 68 18.19 -4.67 7.43
N LEU A 69 18.00 -3.80 8.42
CA LEU A 69 18.52 -2.43 8.41
C LEU A 69 20.05 -2.41 8.33
N LYS A 70 20.72 -3.30 9.08
CA LYS A 70 22.18 -3.46 9.04
C LYS A 70 22.68 -3.90 7.65
N GLU A 71 21.92 -4.76 6.96
CA GLU A 71 22.23 -5.22 5.60
C GLU A 71 21.83 -4.24 4.49
N GLY A 72 21.44 -3.00 4.85
CA GLY A 72 21.20 -1.92 3.89
C GLY A 72 19.73 -1.73 3.48
N GLN A 73 18.78 -2.38 4.16
CA GLN A 73 17.36 -2.07 3.96
C GLN A 73 17.06 -0.63 4.39
N THR A 74 16.37 0.12 3.53
CA THR A 74 16.14 1.58 3.70
C THR A 74 14.78 1.94 4.29
N GLY A 75 13.97 0.95 4.66
CA GLY A 75 12.66 1.12 5.26
C GLY A 75 12.08 -0.22 5.67
N LEU A 76 11.22 -0.27 6.68
CA LEU A 76 10.64 -1.52 7.18
C LEU A 76 9.30 -1.82 6.51
N SER A 77 8.94 -3.10 6.47
CA SER A 77 7.59 -3.53 6.12
C SER A 77 7.15 -4.64 7.07
N VAL A 78 6.14 -4.36 7.87
CA VAL A 78 5.62 -5.22 8.94
C VAL A 78 4.50 -6.11 8.40
N ALA A 79 4.68 -7.41 8.58
CA ALA A 79 3.67 -8.44 8.39
C ALA A 79 3.07 -8.83 9.74
N PHE A 80 1.75 -8.76 9.88
CA PHE A 80 1.04 -9.16 11.11
C PHE A 80 0.45 -10.55 10.96
N ASP A 81 0.29 -11.28 12.06
CA ASP A 81 -0.37 -12.58 12.05
C ASP A 81 -1.87 -12.47 11.74
N LEU A 82 -2.54 -13.60 11.54
CA LEU A 82 -3.97 -13.58 11.20
C LEU A 82 -4.84 -13.00 12.33
N PRO A 83 -4.68 -13.38 13.62
CA PRO A 83 -5.44 -12.78 14.73
C PRO A 83 -5.37 -11.25 14.77
N THR A 84 -4.16 -10.67 14.70
CA THR A 84 -3.96 -9.22 14.70
C THR A 84 -4.67 -8.54 13.51
N GLN A 85 -4.70 -9.20 12.35
CA GLN A 85 -5.35 -8.67 11.15
C GLN A 85 -6.87 -8.63 11.24
N ILE A 86 -7.47 -9.60 11.94
CA ILE A 86 -8.94 -9.72 12.09
C ILE A 86 -9.43 -9.31 13.49
N GLY A 87 -8.57 -8.69 14.31
CA GLY A 87 -8.97 -8.02 15.55
C GLY A 87 -9.19 -8.95 16.75
N TYR A 88 -8.49 -10.09 16.79
CA TYR A 88 -8.45 -10.95 17.97
C TYR A 88 -7.14 -10.78 18.73
N ASP A 89 -7.24 -10.83 20.06
CA ASP A 89 -6.09 -10.97 20.94
C ASP A 89 -5.52 -12.40 20.86
N SER A 90 -4.25 -12.56 21.23
CA SER A 90 -3.53 -13.83 21.09
C SER A 90 -4.08 -14.97 21.96
N ASP A 91 -4.86 -14.65 23.00
CA ASP A 91 -5.51 -15.60 23.90
C ASP A 91 -6.98 -15.88 23.54
N ASP A 92 -7.51 -15.24 22.48
CA ASP A 92 -8.86 -15.54 21.99
C ASP A 92 -8.91 -16.99 21.46
N PRO A 93 -9.96 -17.77 21.76
CA PRO A 93 -10.13 -19.12 21.22
C PRO A 93 -10.04 -19.23 19.70
N MET A 94 -10.44 -18.18 18.97
CA MET A 94 -10.37 -18.10 17.51
C MET A 94 -8.95 -17.91 16.98
N ALA A 95 -8.03 -17.40 17.81
CA ALA A 95 -6.64 -17.19 17.46
C ALA A 95 -5.78 -18.47 17.54
N ASN A 96 -6.30 -19.53 18.18
CA ASN A 96 -5.56 -20.75 18.44
C ASN A 96 -5.00 -21.39 17.16
N GLY A 97 -3.69 -21.60 17.11
CA GLY A 97 -2.97 -22.20 15.97
C GLY A 97 -2.55 -21.20 14.89
N GLU A 98 -2.90 -19.92 15.01
CA GLU A 98 -2.56 -18.87 14.04
C GLU A 98 -1.68 -17.75 14.60
N VAL A 99 -1.54 -17.66 15.94
CA VAL A 99 -0.67 -16.69 16.62
C VAL A 99 0.77 -16.77 16.12
N GLY A 100 1.30 -15.67 15.60
CA GLY A 100 2.69 -15.56 15.12
C GLY A 100 3.05 -16.37 13.87
N LYS A 101 2.09 -17.07 13.24
CA LYS A 101 2.39 -18.07 12.19
C LYS A 101 2.67 -17.48 10.82
N VAL A 102 2.02 -16.37 10.47
CA VAL A 102 2.15 -15.73 9.15
C VAL A 102 2.62 -14.27 9.24
N GLY A 103 2.96 -13.84 10.44
CA GLY A 103 3.36 -12.47 10.75
C GLY A 103 3.65 -12.34 12.24
N VAL A 104 3.94 -11.12 12.69
CA VAL A 104 4.13 -10.82 14.10
C VAL A 104 2.78 -10.72 14.82
N ALA A 105 2.69 -11.30 16.01
CA ALA A 105 1.54 -11.13 16.91
C ALA A 105 1.63 -9.80 17.66
N ILE A 106 0.57 -8.98 17.63
CA ILE A 106 0.46 -7.72 18.38
C ILE A 106 -0.92 -7.68 19.04
N SER A 107 -0.96 -7.76 20.37
CA SER A 107 -2.21 -7.66 21.15
C SER A 107 -2.23 -6.40 22.03
N SER A 108 -1.10 -5.70 22.16
CA SER A 108 -0.98 -4.54 23.06
C SER A 108 0.05 -3.51 22.60
N LEU A 109 0.10 -2.38 23.31
CA LEU A 109 1.17 -1.39 23.15
C LEU A 109 2.54 -1.98 23.51
N GLU A 110 2.63 -2.87 24.51
CA GLU A 110 3.88 -3.49 24.93
C GLU A 110 4.52 -4.31 23.80
N ASP A 111 3.70 -5.04 23.03
CA ASP A 111 4.19 -5.78 21.86
C ASP A 111 4.77 -4.84 20.80
N MET A 112 4.11 -3.70 20.56
CA MET A 112 4.58 -2.69 19.63
C MET A 112 5.89 -2.04 20.10
N GLU A 113 6.04 -1.82 21.41
CA GLU A 113 7.27 -1.31 22.02
C GLU A 113 8.43 -2.30 21.84
N ILE A 114 8.18 -3.59 22.05
CA ILE A 114 9.17 -4.65 21.81
C ILE A 114 9.53 -4.70 20.32
N LEU A 115 8.54 -4.59 19.44
CA LEU A 115 8.73 -4.67 17.98
C LEU A 115 9.67 -3.57 17.46
N PHE A 116 9.55 -2.35 17.99
CA PHE A 116 10.34 -1.19 17.57
C PHE A 116 11.45 -0.78 18.53
N LYS A 117 11.77 -1.61 19.52
CA LYS A 117 12.89 -1.39 20.44
C LYS A 117 14.20 -1.20 19.68
N ASP A 118 14.96 -0.16 20.04
CA ASP A 118 16.24 0.21 19.42
C ASP A 118 16.16 0.52 17.90
N ILE A 119 14.98 0.83 17.36
CA ILE A 119 14.79 1.25 15.97
C ILE A 119 14.41 2.75 15.96
N PRO A 120 15.20 3.65 15.35
CA PRO A 120 14.89 5.08 15.34
C PRO A 120 13.70 5.37 14.40
N MET A 121 12.50 5.48 14.97
CA MET A 121 11.25 5.65 14.21
C MET A 121 11.13 7.01 13.51
N ASP A 122 11.94 8.00 13.91
CA ASP A 122 12.01 9.32 13.28
C ASP A 122 12.92 9.37 12.03
N ALA A 123 13.68 8.30 11.78
CA ALA A 123 14.66 8.20 10.71
C ALA A 123 14.34 7.10 9.67
N ILE A 124 13.36 6.24 9.97
CA ILE A 124 13.01 5.08 9.14
C ILE A 124 11.54 5.15 8.78
N SER A 125 11.24 4.91 7.50
CA SER A 125 9.86 4.78 7.04
C SER A 125 9.38 3.34 7.22
N THR A 126 8.20 3.14 7.83
CA THR A 126 7.61 1.82 8.05
C THR A 126 6.31 1.63 7.27
N SER A 127 6.21 0.55 6.51
CA SER A 127 4.96 0.09 5.90
C SER A 127 4.32 -0.97 6.79
N MET A 128 3.02 -0.87 7.07
CA MET A 128 2.24 -1.83 7.83
C MET A 128 1.18 -2.44 6.92
N THR A 129 1.32 -3.72 6.59
CA THR A 129 0.34 -4.44 5.76
C THR A 129 -0.82 -4.90 6.64
N ILE A 130 -1.65 -3.92 7.00
CA ILE A 130 -2.78 -4.06 7.91
C ILE A 130 -3.98 -3.31 7.35
N ASN A 131 -5.18 -3.86 7.52
CA ASN A 131 -6.40 -3.37 6.87
C ASN A 131 -7.52 -3.12 7.87
N ALA A 132 -8.31 -4.13 8.23
CA ALA A 132 -9.48 -3.93 9.11
C ALA A 132 -9.13 -3.31 10.47
N THR A 133 -7.94 -3.59 11.00
CA THR A 133 -7.41 -3.04 12.25
C THR A 133 -6.43 -1.87 12.05
N ALA A 134 -6.31 -1.32 10.84
CA ALA A 134 -5.26 -0.35 10.48
C ALA A 134 -5.21 0.89 11.39
N ALA A 135 -6.37 1.45 11.75
CA ALA A 135 -6.44 2.60 12.63
C ALA A 135 -5.86 2.30 14.03
N MET A 136 -6.13 1.11 14.57
CA MET A 136 -5.63 0.69 15.88
C MET A 136 -4.12 0.45 15.85
N LEU A 137 -3.61 -0.25 14.83
CA LEU A 137 -2.17 -0.48 14.71
C LEU A 137 -1.39 0.81 14.42
N LEU A 138 -1.99 1.77 13.69
CA LEU A 138 -1.41 3.11 13.54
C LEU A 138 -1.33 3.86 14.87
N LEU A 139 -2.39 3.80 15.69
CA LEU A 139 -2.37 4.40 17.02
C LEU A 139 -1.26 3.81 17.88
N LEU A 140 -1.13 2.48 17.96
CA LEU A 140 -0.05 1.83 18.72
C LEU A 140 1.33 2.25 18.19
N TYR A 141 1.51 2.27 16.86
CA TYR A 141 2.75 2.70 16.23
C TYR A 141 3.10 4.16 16.58
N GLN A 142 2.12 5.07 16.50
CA GLN A 142 2.29 6.48 16.87
C GLN A 142 2.70 6.62 18.33
N LEU A 143 2.01 5.94 19.26
CA LEU A 143 2.32 6.02 20.69
C LEU A 143 3.75 5.56 21.00
N VAL A 144 4.24 4.50 20.33
CA VAL A 144 5.64 4.07 20.49
C VAL A 144 6.61 5.11 19.94
N ALA A 145 6.33 5.69 18.76
CA ALA A 145 7.16 6.74 18.18
C ALA A 145 7.25 7.98 19.08
N GLU A 146 6.11 8.40 19.65
CA GLU A 146 6.03 9.52 20.61
C GLU A 146 6.80 9.21 21.91
N LYS A 147 6.69 7.99 22.46
CA LYS A 147 7.47 7.56 23.62
C LYS A 147 8.98 7.57 23.36
N GLN A 148 9.41 7.36 22.11
CA GLN A 148 10.80 7.49 21.68
C GLN A 148 11.22 8.95 21.39
N GLY A 149 10.29 9.91 21.49
CA GLY A 149 10.55 11.33 21.23
C GLY A 149 10.45 11.74 19.76
N SER A 150 9.83 10.92 18.90
CA SER A 150 9.63 11.26 17.49
C SER A 150 8.51 12.28 17.36
N PRO A 151 8.75 13.48 16.80
CA PRO A 151 7.68 14.44 16.56
C PRO A 151 6.80 13.98 15.38
N PRO A 152 5.51 14.35 15.34
CA PRO A 152 4.56 13.78 14.38
C PRO A 152 4.95 13.97 12.91
N GLU A 153 5.61 15.08 12.56
CA GLU A 153 6.11 15.35 11.22
C GLU A 153 7.27 14.44 10.79
N LYS A 154 7.97 13.80 11.72
CA LYS A 154 9.02 12.81 11.39
C LYS A 154 8.51 11.39 11.34
N ILE A 155 7.27 11.14 11.79
CA ILE A 155 6.65 9.82 11.70
C ILE A 155 6.25 9.59 10.23
N THR A 156 6.99 8.70 9.55
CA THR A 156 6.76 8.40 8.13
C THR A 156 6.46 6.93 7.90
N GLY A 157 5.49 6.65 7.04
CA GLY A 157 5.07 5.29 6.82
C GLY A 157 3.83 5.16 5.98
N THR A 158 3.30 3.95 5.94
CA THR A 158 2.10 3.61 5.18
C THR A 158 1.33 2.55 5.95
N VAL A 159 0.03 2.71 6.10
CA VAL A 159 -0.87 1.56 6.36
C VAL A 159 -1.46 1.10 5.03
N GLN A 160 -1.73 -0.20 4.88
CA GLN A 160 -2.40 -0.69 3.68
C GLN A 160 -3.84 -0.16 3.60
N ASN A 161 -4.62 -0.33 4.67
CA ASN A 161 -5.93 0.32 4.88
C ASN A 161 -6.89 0.25 3.67
N ASP A 162 -6.77 -0.78 2.84
CA ASP A 162 -7.62 -0.99 1.67
C ASP A 162 -8.59 -2.11 2.01
N ILE A 163 -9.78 -1.76 2.52
CA ILE A 163 -10.77 -2.76 2.91
C ILE A 163 -11.53 -3.34 1.71
N LEU A 164 -11.73 -2.59 0.61
CA LEU A 164 -12.49 -3.06 -0.55
C LEU A 164 -11.87 -4.32 -1.16
N LYS A 165 -10.54 -4.39 -1.26
CA LYS A 165 -9.86 -5.61 -1.72
C LYS A 165 -9.89 -6.76 -0.71
N GLU A 166 -10.19 -6.51 0.58
CA GLU A 166 -10.45 -7.59 1.54
C GLU A 166 -11.70 -8.36 1.15
N TYR A 167 -12.78 -7.68 0.79
CA TYR A 167 -14.00 -8.34 0.34
C TYR A 167 -13.83 -9.00 -1.04
N ALA A 168 -13.03 -8.40 -1.92
CA ALA A 168 -12.88 -8.88 -3.29
C ALA A 168 -11.93 -10.08 -3.44
N ALA A 169 -10.85 -10.15 -2.65
CA ALA A 169 -9.76 -11.11 -2.91
C ALA A 169 -9.03 -11.67 -1.68
N ARG A 170 -8.96 -10.94 -0.56
CA ARG A 170 -8.01 -11.27 0.54
C ARG A 170 -8.66 -11.86 1.80
N GLY A 171 -9.88 -11.45 2.15
CA GLY A 171 -10.70 -12.09 3.17
C GLY A 171 -10.46 -11.70 4.64
N THR A 172 -9.61 -10.71 4.96
CA THR A 172 -9.36 -10.30 6.37
C THR A 172 -10.14 -9.04 6.75
N TYR A 173 -11.45 -9.04 6.52
CA TYR A 173 -12.36 -7.97 6.97
C TYR A 173 -13.03 -8.33 8.30
N ILE A 174 -13.45 -7.31 9.07
CA ILE A 174 -14.15 -7.48 10.36
C ILE A 174 -15.59 -6.98 10.24
N PHE A 175 -15.76 -5.73 9.82
CA PHE A 175 -17.07 -5.07 9.76
C PHE A 175 -17.71 -5.20 8.36
N PRO A 176 -19.00 -4.88 8.20
CA PRO A 176 -19.62 -4.70 6.89
C PRO A 176 -18.96 -3.56 6.06
N PRO A 177 -19.15 -3.51 4.73
CA PRO A 177 -18.46 -2.55 3.88
C PRO A 177 -18.62 -1.07 4.28
N ALA A 178 -19.84 -0.63 4.60
CA ALA A 178 -20.12 0.78 4.92
C ALA A 178 -19.36 1.31 6.16
N PRO A 179 -19.43 0.67 7.35
CA PRO A 179 -18.64 1.11 8.50
C PRO A 179 -17.13 0.97 8.27
N SER A 180 -16.68 -0.04 7.52
CA SER A 180 -15.26 -0.16 7.19
C SER A 180 -14.76 1.00 6.31
N MET A 181 -15.54 1.43 5.31
CA MET A 181 -15.22 2.59 4.49
C MET A 181 -15.15 3.87 5.33
N ARG A 182 -16.04 4.03 6.32
CA ARG A 182 -15.97 5.15 7.27
C ARG A 182 -14.65 5.18 8.03
N LEU A 183 -14.19 4.04 8.55
CA LEU A 183 -12.91 3.96 9.27
C LEU A 183 -11.72 4.35 8.39
N VAL A 184 -11.77 4.01 7.09
CA VAL A 184 -10.75 4.44 6.13
C VAL A 184 -10.69 5.96 6.02
N THR A 185 -11.84 6.62 5.84
CA THR A 185 -11.91 8.09 5.69
C THR A 185 -11.63 8.83 7.00
N ASP A 186 -12.01 8.26 8.15
CA ASP A 186 -11.64 8.80 9.46
C ASP A 186 -10.12 8.80 9.64
N LEU A 187 -9.44 7.75 9.18
CA LEU A 187 -7.98 7.69 9.22
C LEU A 187 -7.33 8.75 8.32
N PHE A 188 -7.96 9.09 7.18
CA PHE A 188 -7.49 10.15 6.30
C PHE A 188 -7.55 11.49 7.03
N ALA A 189 -8.71 11.82 7.60
CA ALA A 189 -8.93 13.04 8.37
C ALA A 189 -7.96 13.15 9.56
N TYR A 190 -7.75 12.05 10.28
CA TYR A 190 -6.85 11.99 11.42
C TYR A 190 -5.39 12.27 11.01
N CYS A 191 -4.90 11.59 9.97
CA CYS A 191 -3.51 11.75 9.54
C CYS A 191 -3.26 13.14 8.95
N GLN A 192 -4.22 13.73 8.25
CA GLN A 192 -4.11 15.11 7.76
C GLN A 192 -3.78 16.08 8.90
N SER A 193 -4.43 15.91 10.05
CA SER A 193 -4.30 16.82 11.19
C SER A 193 -3.13 16.49 12.11
N ASN A 194 -2.76 15.20 12.23
CA ASN A 194 -1.85 14.72 13.27
C ASN A 194 -0.58 14.07 12.73
N LEU A 195 -0.62 13.39 11.58
CA LEU A 195 0.50 12.64 11.01
C LEU A 195 0.71 13.03 9.54
N PRO A 196 1.12 14.28 9.27
CA PRO A 196 1.04 14.87 7.94
C PRO A 196 1.90 14.15 6.91
N ASN A 197 2.89 13.37 7.33
CA ASN A 197 3.79 12.59 6.47
C ASN A 197 3.47 11.09 6.38
N TRP A 198 2.32 10.67 6.90
CA TRP A 198 1.83 9.30 6.79
C TRP A 198 1.05 9.08 5.49
N ASN A 199 1.32 7.98 4.77
CA ASN A 199 0.49 7.55 3.65
C ASN A 199 -0.69 6.75 4.21
N THR A 200 -1.89 7.29 4.05
CA THR A 200 -3.09 6.84 4.76
C THR A 200 -3.74 5.59 4.17
N ILE A 201 -3.33 5.24 2.94
CA ILE A 201 -3.80 4.05 2.23
C ILE A 201 -2.78 3.61 1.17
N SER A 202 -2.72 2.31 0.94
CA SER A 202 -2.06 1.69 -0.20
C SER A 202 -3.05 0.83 -0.96
N ILE A 203 -3.65 1.43 -2.00
CA ILE A 203 -4.74 0.84 -2.77
C ILE A 203 -4.16 -0.28 -3.64
N SER A 204 -4.60 -1.50 -3.41
CA SER A 204 -3.83 -2.71 -3.69
C SER A 204 -4.44 -3.55 -4.82
N GLY A 205 -3.75 -3.56 -5.97
CA GLY A 205 -3.94 -4.52 -7.07
C GLY A 205 -3.35 -5.90 -6.80
N TYR A 206 -2.27 -5.95 -6.01
CA TYR A 206 -1.49 -7.17 -5.78
C TYR A 206 -2.35 -8.39 -5.44
N HIS A 207 -3.23 -8.29 -4.44
CA HIS A 207 -4.04 -9.41 -3.97
C HIS A 207 -5.06 -9.88 -5.01
N MET A 208 -5.62 -8.96 -5.80
CA MET A 208 -6.51 -9.32 -6.90
C MET A 208 -5.75 -10.03 -8.01
N ARG A 209 -4.49 -9.65 -8.27
CA ARG A 209 -3.63 -10.36 -9.22
C ARG A 209 -3.27 -11.76 -8.73
N GLU A 210 -2.90 -11.91 -7.46
CA GLU A 210 -2.65 -13.22 -6.83
C GLU A 210 -3.90 -14.10 -6.76
N ALA A 211 -5.10 -13.51 -6.70
CA ALA A 211 -6.37 -14.23 -6.77
C ALA A 211 -6.76 -14.64 -8.21
N GLY A 212 -5.96 -14.28 -9.22
CA GLY A 212 -6.11 -14.75 -10.60
C GLY A 212 -6.61 -13.73 -11.62
N SER A 213 -6.67 -12.43 -11.28
CA SER A 213 -7.00 -11.39 -12.27
C SER A 213 -5.89 -11.21 -13.32
N THR A 214 -6.25 -10.75 -14.51
CA THR A 214 -5.32 -10.29 -15.54
C THR A 214 -4.70 -8.93 -15.19
N ALA A 215 -3.69 -8.47 -15.95
CA ALA A 215 -3.08 -7.15 -15.73
C ALA A 215 -4.09 -6.00 -15.95
N ALA A 216 -4.99 -6.18 -16.92
CA ALA A 216 -6.05 -5.21 -17.20
C ALA A 216 -7.08 -5.15 -16.07
N GLU A 217 -7.52 -6.31 -15.56
CA GLU A 217 -8.46 -6.42 -14.44
C GLU A 217 -7.86 -5.87 -13.15
N GLU A 218 -6.59 -6.19 -12.85
CA GLU A 218 -5.86 -5.63 -11.71
C GLU A 218 -5.92 -4.09 -11.71
N VAL A 219 -5.61 -3.46 -12.85
CA VAL A 219 -5.70 -1.99 -12.97
C VAL A 219 -7.13 -1.50 -12.85
N ALA A 220 -8.09 -2.16 -13.50
CA ALA A 220 -9.49 -1.76 -13.50
C ALA A 220 -10.07 -1.79 -12.08
N PHE A 221 -9.91 -2.89 -11.34
CA PHE A 221 -10.42 -3.02 -9.98
C PHE A 221 -9.71 -2.06 -9.02
N THR A 222 -8.38 -1.96 -9.10
CA THR A 222 -7.61 -1.06 -8.22
C THR A 222 -8.02 0.39 -8.40
N LEU A 223 -8.15 0.87 -9.65
CA LEU A 223 -8.56 2.25 -9.90
C LEU A 223 -10.04 2.48 -9.55
N SER A 224 -10.89 1.46 -9.66
CA SER A 224 -12.28 1.53 -9.21
C SER A 224 -12.37 1.66 -7.68
N HIS A 225 -11.56 0.91 -6.93
CA HIS A 225 -11.44 1.09 -5.48
C HIS A 225 -10.92 2.49 -5.13
N ALA A 226 -9.92 2.99 -5.86
CA ALA A 226 -9.40 4.33 -5.64
C ALA A 226 -10.43 5.43 -5.86
N ILE A 227 -11.24 5.32 -6.91
CA ILE A 227 -12.38 6.21 -7.15
C ILE A 227 -13.35 6.15 -5.97
N ALA A 228 -13.72 4.95 -5.50
CA ALA A 228 -14.63 4.79 -4.38
C ALA A 228 -14.10 5.40 -3.06
N TYR A 229 -12.79 5.30 -2.80
CA TYR A 229 -12.17 5.95 -1.64
C TYR A 229 -12.17 7.48 -1.73
N VAL A 230 -11.86 8.04 -2.91
CA VAL A 230 -11.93 9.49 -3.12
C VAL A 230 -13.37 9.98 -2.96
N GLU A 231 -14.35 9.29 -3.54
CA GLU A 231 -15.77 9.63 -3.39
C GLU A 231 -16.23 9.56 -1.93
N ALA A 232 -15.84 8.54 -1.19
CA ALA A 232 -16.16 8.41 0.23
C ALA A 232 -15.52 9.54 1.06
N ALA A 233 -14.27 9.89 0.79
CA ALA A 233 -13.58 10.98 1.49
C ALA A 233 -14.23 12.35 1.20
N LEU A 234 -14.61 12.62 -0.06
CA LEU A 234 -15.35 13.82 -0.44
C LEU A 234 -16.73 13.87 0.24
N ALA A 235 -17.44 12.74 0.27
CA ALA A 235 -18.74 12.63 0.95
C ALA A 235 -18.62 12.84 2.48
N ALA A 236 -17.46 12.52 3.07
CA ALA A 236 -17.14 12.80 4.46
C ALA A 236 -16.70 14.26 4.71
N GLY A 237 -16.64 15.10 3.67
CA GLY A 237 -16.30 16.52 3.77
C GLY A 237 -14.81 16.84 3.68
N LEU A 238 -13.96 15.89 3.29
CA LEU A 238 -12.54 16.14 3.08
C LEU A 238 -12.30 16.81 1.72
N ASN A 239 -11.31 17.70 1.66
CA ASN A 239 -10.87 18.29 0.39
C ASN A 239 -9.90 17.34 -0.32
N VAL A 240 -10.10 17.11 -1.62
CA VAL A 240 -9.28 16.19 -2.44
C VAL A 240 -7.79 16.51 -2.37
N ASP A 241 -7.42 17.79 -2.38
CA ASP A 241 -6.01 18.22 -2.39
C ASP A 241 -5.31 17.98 -1.05
N ASP A 242 -6.07 17.81 0.02
CA ASP A 242 -5.53 17.59 1.36
C ASP A 242 -5.09 16.13 1.56
N PHE A 243 -5.84 15.16 1.02
CA PHE A 243 -5.57 13.73 1.24
C PHE A 243 -5.00 13.00 0.02
N ALA A 244 -5.30 13.44 -1.21
CA ALA A 244 -4.84 12.74 -2.42
C ALA A 244 -3.31 12.61 -2.53
N PRO A 245 -2.48 13.58 -2.09
CA PRO A 245 -1.02 13.43 -2.09
C PRO A 245 -0.50 12.29 -1.19
N ARG A 246 -1.33 11.76 -0.28
CA ARG A 246 -1.01 10.66 0.63
C ARG A 246 -1.58 9.31 0.20
N ILE A 247 -2.33 9.27 -0.91
CA ILE A 247 -2.76 8.02 -1.53
C ILE A 247 -1.56 7.36 -2.21
N SER A 248 -1.35 6.08 -1.91
CA SER A 248 -0.37 5.24 -2.58
C SER A 248 -1.03 4.00 -3.19
N PHE A 249 -0.28 3.28 -4.03
CA PHE A 249 -0.77 2.09 -4.73
C PHE A 249 0.18 0.91 -4.55
N PHE A 250 -0.37 -0.30 -4.56
CA PHE A 250 0.40 -1.54 -4.51
C PHE A 250 -0.04 -2.52 -5.59
N PHE A 251 0.77 -2.66 -6.63
CA PHE A 251 0.53 -3.55 -7.77
C PHE A 251 1.51 -4.73 -7.75
N ALA A 252 1.10 -5.86 -8.31
CA ALA A 252 1.99 -6.99 -8.54
C ALA A 252 2.96 -6.71 -9.72
N ALA A 253 4.01 -7.53 -9.84
CA ALA A 253 4.85 -7.61 -11.03
C ALA A 253 4.99 -9.09 -11.40
N HIS A 254 4.28 -9.49 -12.46
CA HIS A 254 4.20 -10.87 -12.95
C HIS A 254 5.22 -11.18 -14.07
N MET A 255 5.14 -12.38 -14.65
CA MET A 255 6.15 -12.91 -15.57
C MET A 255 6.12 -12.27 -16.98
N ASP A 256 4.97 -11.80 -17.46
CA ASP A 256 4.91 -11.05 -18.72
C ASP A 256 5.56 -9.66 -18.57
N PHE A 257 6.87 -9.63 -18.76
CA PHE A 257 7.72 -8.48 -18.49
C PHE A 257 7.23 -7.19 -19.18
N PHE A 258 6.83 -7.26 -20.45
CA PHE A 258 6.43 -6.08 -21.20
C PHE A 258 5.00 -5.64 -20.86
N GLU A 259 4.10 -6.57 -20.61
CA GLU A 259 2.76 -6.26 -20.13
C GLU A 259 2.81 -5.54 -18.78
N GLU A 260 3.64 -6.00 -17.84
CA GLU A 260 3.77 -5.39 -16.52
C GLU A 260 4.36 -3.97 -16.59
N VAL A 261 5.36 -3.75 -17.45
CA VAL A 261 5.88 -2.39 -17.75
C VAL A 261 4.78 -1.50 -18.34
N ALA A 262 3.97 -2.03 -19.27
CA ALA A 262 2.86 -1.29 -19.85
C ALA A 262 1.76 -0.97 -18.82
N LYS A 263 1.44 -1.93 -17.94
CA LYS A 263 0.47 -1.82 -16.86
C LYS A 263 0.78 -0.65 -15.94
N PHE A 264 2.01 -0.56 -15.41
CA PHE A 264 2.39 0.53 -14.52
C PHE A 264 2.33 1.90 -15.20
N ARG A 265 2.69 1.98 -16.49
CA ARG A 265 2.61 3.23 -17.28
C ARG A 265 1.16 3.63 -17.54
N ALA A 266 0.30 2.67 -17.88
CA ALA A 266 -1.12 2.88 -18.11
C ALA A 266 -1.84 3.32 -16.83
N ALA A 267 -1.58 2.64 -15.71
CA ALA A 267 -2.17 2.94 -14.41
C ALA A 267 -1.91 4.40 -13.99
N ARG A 268 -0.65 4.88 -14.09
CA ARG A 268 -0.32 6.29 -13.79
C ARG A 268 -1.09 7.27 -14.68
N ARG A 269 -1.15 6.99 -16.00
CA ARG A 269 -1.85 7.85 -16.96
C ARG A 269 -3.35 7.92 -16.69
N MET A 270 -3.94 6.77 -16.40
CA MET A 270 -5.37 6.66 -16.10
C MET A 270 -5.69 7.36 -14.78
N TRP A 271 -4.92 7.09 -13.72
CA TRP A 271 -5.14 7.73 -12.42
C TRP A 271 -5.00 9.25 -12.49
N ALA A 272 -3.97 9.77 -13.16
CA ALA A 272 -3.79 11.21 -13.34
C ALA A 272 -4.99 11.86 -14.02
N ARG A 273 -5.52 11.23 -15.08
CA ARG A 273 -6.72 11.71 -15.79
C ARG A 273 -7.97 11.59 -14.93
N VAL A 274 -8.14 10.51 -14.17
CA VAL A 274 -9.27 10.35 -13.24
C VAL A 274 -9.27 11.48 -12.22
N MET A 275 -8.15 11.75 -11.56
CA MET A 275 -8.04 12.83 -10.57
C MET A 275 -8.38 14.20 -11.15
N ARG A 276 -7.81 14.53 -12.31
CA ARG A 276 -8.06 15.82 -12.97
C ARG A 276 -9.49 15.94 -13.52
N ASP A 277 -9.91 14.96 -14.31
CA ASP A 277 -11.14 15.04 -15.13
C ASP A 277 -12.41 14.73 -14.32
N ARG A 278 -12.32 13.85 -13.30
CA ARG A 278 -13.47 13.47 -12.45
C ARG A 278 -13.53 14.25 -11.15
N PHE A 279 -12.38 14.50 -10.52
CA PHE A 279 -12.32 15.09 -9.17
C PHE A 279 -11.81 16.53 -9.14
N GLY A 280 -11.37 17.09 -10.28
CA GLY A 280 -10.94 18.49 -10.37
C GLY A 280 -9.66 18.81 -9.61
N ALA A 281 -8.85 17.79 -9.31
CA ALA A 281 -7.55 17.92 -8.66
C ALA A 281 -6.40 18.27 -9.65
#